data_AF-A0A450TIB3-F1
#
_entry.id   AF-A0A450TIB3-F1
#
_cell.length_a   1.000
_cell.length_b   1.000
_cell.length_c   1.000
_cell.angle_alpha   90.00
_cell.angle_beta   90.00
_cell.angle_gamma   90.00
#
_symmetry.space_group_name_H-M   'P 1'
#
loop_
_entity.id
_entity.type
_entity.pdbx_description
1 polymer ?
#
loop_
_entity_poly.entity_id
_entity_poly.type
_entity_poly.pdbx_seq_one_letter_code
_entity_poly.pdbx_strand_id
1 'polypeptide(L)'
;MKRHLSYLSLGALLVCLTHVGSVFAVEVAPRISDREIIERLTGLETRMDAMRGHFEQRFDAVEERMDTMQEQTNQRFDAMEKRMDAMQEQTNQRFASMERRMDDRMDAQWNLTLVMIAGIFGLIGFVVWDRKTALKPLERRFARIADDLERDLEIESPGGSRLTRLIAAAREFAPDDPRLAEHIMKALERHSLSQELPKRA
;
A
#
# COMPACT_ATOMS: atom_id res chain seq x y z
N MET A 1 -43.41 79.30 106.37
CA MET A 1 -42.75 78.17 105.67
C MET A 1 -43.19 77.93 104.22
N LYS A 2 -44.40 78.32 103.77
CA LYS A 2 -44.89 78.01 102.40
C LYS A 2 -44.13 78.71 101.25
N ARG A 3 -43.51 79.87 101.49
CA ARG A 3 -42.80 80.64 100.44
C ARG A 3 -41.48 80.00 100.00
N HIS A 4 -40.68 79.46 100.92
CA HIS A 4 -39.37 78.85 100.59
C HIS A 4 -39.49 77.54 99.81
N LEU A 5 -40.57 76.77 100.03
CA LEU A 5 -40.85 75.53 99.29
C LEU A 5 -41.22 75.81 97.82
N SER A 6 -41.86 76.96 97.56
CA SER A 6 -42.23 77.39 96.21
C SER A 6 -41.02 77.86 95.40
N TYR A 7 -40.03 78.49 96.02
CA TYR A 7 -38.80 78.92 95.32
C TYR A 7 -37.88 77.74 94.99
N LEU A 8 -37.85 76.71 95.85
CA LEU A 8 -37.08 75.49 95.61
C LEU A 8 -37.62 74.66 94.44
N SER A 9 -38.95 74.52 94.31
CA SER A 9 -39.55 73.82 93.17
C SER A 9 -39.38 74.60 91.86
N LEU A 10 -39.47 75.93 91.92
CA LEU A 10 -39.24 76.79 90.76
C LEU A 10 -37.78 76.76 90.29
N GLY A 11 -36.83 76.72 91.24
CA GLY A 11 -35.41 76.55 90.94
C GLY A 11 -35.09 75.19 90.31
N ALA A 12 -35.69 74.11 90.83
CA ALA A 12 -35.53 72.76 90.26
C ALA A 12 -36.14 72.65 88.85
N LEU A 13 -37.29 73.30 88.60
CA LEU A 13 -37.90 73.37 87.28
C LEU A 13 -36.99 74.13 86.28
N LEU A 14 -36.39 75.23 86.72
CA LEU A 14 -35.52 76.05 85.88
C LEU A 14 -34.21 75.34 85.52
N VAL A 15 -33.66 74.52 86.42
CA VAL A 15 -32.50 73.66 86.13
C VAL A 15 -32.85 72.51 85.17
N CYS A 16 -34.04 71.92 85.30
CA CYS A 16 -34.50 70.91 84.34
C CYS A 16 -34.74 71.52 82.94
N LEU A 17 -35.22 72.76 82.85
CA LEU A 17 -35.41 73.46 81.57
C LEU A 17 -34.08 73.79 80.87
N THR A 18 -32.98 74.01 81.59
CA THR A 18 -31.68 74.32 80.98
C THR A 18 -30.91 73.10 80.49
N HIS A 19 -31.30 71.88 80.89
CA HIS A 19 -30.60 70.64 80.51
C HIS A 19 -31.23 69.87 79.34
N VAL A 20 -32.37 70.29 78.80
CA VAL A 20 -33.04 69.63 77.65
C VAL A 20 -32.47 70.09 76.29
N GLY A 21 -31.58 71.07 76.26
CA GLY A 21 -31.14 71.74 75.02
C GLY A 21 -30.01 71.09 74.20
N SER A 22 -29.39 70.00 74.64
CA SER A 22 -28.10 69.55 74.06
C SER A 22 -28.15 68.22 73.31
N VAL A 23 -29.21 67.95 72.55
CA VAL A 23 -29.26 66.77 71.65
C VAL A 23 -29.79 67.17 70.27
N PHE A 24 -28.97 67.87 69.48
CA PHE A 24 -29.11 67.90 68.02
C PHE A 24 -27.73 68.13 67.38
N ALA A 25 -26.95 67.05 67.25
CA ALA A 25 -25.86 66.99 66.29
C ALA A 25 -26.38 66.30 65.02
N VAL A 26 -27.02 67.07 64.15
CA VAL A 26 -27.23 66.68 62.76
C VAL A 26 -26.03 67.23 62.00
N GLU A 27 -25.07 66.38 61.64
CA GLU A 27 -23.98 66.77 60.74
C GLU A 27 -24.59 67.08 59.37
N VAL A 28 -24.62 68.37 59.04
CA VAL A 28 -24.97 68.85 57.70
C VAL A 28 -23.87 68.38 56.75
N ALA A 29 -24.22 67.52 55.80
CA ALA A 29 -23.32 67.11 54.72
C ALA A 29 -22.77 68.35 53.99
N PRO A 30 -21.47 68.36 53.62
CA PRO A 30 -20.87 69.50 52.93
C PRO A 30 -21.67 69.84 51.66
N ARG A 31 -22.12 71.09 51.53
CA ARG A 31 -22.76 71.56 50.29
C ARG A 31 -21.70 71.71 49.21
N ILE A 32 -21.56 70.69 48.37
CA ILE A 32 -20.81 70.78 47.12
C ILE A 32 -21.43 71.92 46.28
N SER A 33 -20.59 72.84 45.80
CA SER A 33 -21.01 73.96 44.95
C SER A 33 -21.11 73.51 43.49
N ASP A 34 -22.11 74.00 42.75
CA ASP A 34 -22.29 73.69 41.32
C ASP A 34 -21.02 73.97 40.49
N ARG A 35 -20.19 74.93 40.92
CA ARG A 35 -18.88 75.23 40.32
C ARG A 35 -17.88 74.07 40.43
N GLU A 36 -17.83 73.41 41.59
CA GLU A 36 -16.94 72.26 41.81
C GLU A 36 -17.41 71.04 41.01
N ILE A 37 -18.74 70.88 40.85
CA ILE A 37 -19.33 69.84 40.01
C ILE A 37 -18.91 70.02 38.55
N ILE A 38 -19.03 71.24 38.02
CA ILE A 38 -18.65 71.56 36.64
C ILE A 38 -17.16 71.30 36.40
N GLU A 39 -16.29 71.73 37.31
CA GLU A 39 -14.83 71.53 37.18
C GLU A 39 -14.44 70.05 37.21
N ARG A 40 -15.11 69.24 38.04
CA ARG A 40 -14.90 67.78 38.03
C ARG A 40 -15.47 67.13 36.78
N LEU A 41 -16.60 67.61 36.26
CA LEU A 41 -17.21 67.12 35.02
C LEU A 41 -16.33 67.41 33.80
N THR A 42 -15.84 68.64 33.66
CA THR A 42 -14.90 68.98 32.57
C THR A 42 -13.59 68.21 32.72
N GLY A 43 -13.06 68.06 33.93
CA GLY A 43 -11.88 67.22 34.16
C GLY A 43 -12.10 65.74 33.83
N LEU A 44 -13.33 65.23 34.00
CA LEU A 44 -13.71 63.87 33.63
C LEU A 44 -13.86 63.73 32.10
N GLU A 45 -14.46 64.72 31.44
CA GLU A 45 -14.60 64.79 29.98
C GLU A 45 -13.23 64.79 29.30
N THR A 46 -12.28 65.63 29.76
CA THR A 46 -10.91 65.64 29.24
C THR A 46 -10.20 64.30 29.43
N ARG A 47 -10.43 63.61 30.57
CA ARG A 47 -9.89 62.26 30.80
C ARG A 47 -10.54 61.22 29.89
N MET A 48 -11.84 61.33 29.61
CA MET A 48 -12.55 60.45 28.68
C MET A 48 -12.05 60.64 27.25
N ASP A 49 -11.83 61.88 26.81
CA ASP A 49 -11.29 62.16 25.47
C ASP A 49 -9.84 61.66 25.33
N ALA A 50 -8.99 61.87 26.34
CA ALA A 50 -7.65 61.31 26.36
C ALA A 50 -7.66 59.78 26.33
N MET A 51 -8.60 59.16 27.06
CA MET A 51 -8.78 57.70 27.04
C MET A 51 -9.26 57.20 25.68
N ARG A 52 -10.16 57.94 25.02
CA ARG A 52 -10.66 57.61 23.68
C ARG A 52 -9.52 57.66 22.66
N GLY A 53 -8.73 58.73 22.64
CA GLY A 53 -7.58 58.85 21.72
C GLY A 53 -6.52 57.76 21.95
N HIS A 54 -6.26 57.38 23.20
CA HIS A 54 -5.38 56.25 23.51
C HIS A 54 -5.98 54.91 23.04
N PHE A 55 -7.31 54.73 23.12
CA PHE A 55 -7.98 53.54 22.63
C PHE A 55 -7.92 53.45 21.10
N GLU A 56 -8.15 54.56 20.39
CA GLU A 56 -8.04 54.65 18.93
C GLU A 56 -6.63 54.28 18.48
N GLN A 57 -5.58 54.89 19.05
CA GLN A 57 -4.19 54.53 18.73
C GLN A 57 -3.88 53.04 18.97
N ARG A 58 -4.43 52.45 20.03
CA ARG A 58 -4.25 51.02 20.30
C ARG A 58 -5.02 50.15 19.32
N PHE A 59 -6.20 50.57 18.86
CA PHE A 59 -6.95 49.88 17.83
C PHE A 59 -6.21 49.92 16.50
N ASP A 60 -5.76 51.09 16.06
CA ASP A 60 -4.99 51.25 14.81
C ASP A 60 -3.73 50.37 14.83
N ALA A 61 -2.99 50.37 15.95
CA ALA A 61 -1.80 49.53 16.09
C ALA A 61 -2.11 48.02 16.12
N VAL A 62 -3.31 47.62 16.56
CA VAL A 62 -3.76 46.23 16.50
C VAL A 62 -4.20 45.85 15.10
N GLU A 63 -4.88 46.74 14.39
CA GLU A 63 -5.30 46.55 13.00
C GLU A 63 -4.10 46.37 12.08
N GLU A 64 -3.08 47.25 12.17
CA GLU A 64 -1.83 47.12 11.41
C GLU A 64 -1.10 45.79 11.73
N ARG A 65 -1.11 45.35 12.99
CA ARG A 65 -0.55 44.06 13.38
C ARG A 65 -1.35 42.89 12.81
N MET A 66 -2.67 42.99 12.75
CA MET A 66 -3.50 41.95 12.14
C MET A 66 -3.26 41.87 10.64
N ASP A 67 -3.21 43.00 9.94
CA ASP A 67 -2.94 43.05 8.50
C ASP A 67 -1.57 42.44 8.18
N THR A 68 -0.53 42.83 8.91
CA THR A 68 0.81 42.26 8.72
C THR A 68 0.88 40.77 9.04
N MET A 69 0.19 40.30 10.08
CA MET A 69 0.08 38.86 10.37
C MET A 69 -0.65 38.12 9.26
N GLN A 70 -1.73 38.69 8.71
CA GLN A 70 -2.53 38.07 7.67
C GLN A 70 -1.74 37.98 6.36
N GLU A 71 -1.00 39.02 6.00
CA GLU A 71 -0.13 39.01 4.83
C GLU A 71 1.03 38.02 4.97
N GLN A 72 1.70 37.97 6.13
CA GLN A 72 2.71 36.93 6.40
C GLN A 72 2.15 35.52 6.33
N THR A 73 0.91 35.34 6.79
CA THR A 73 0.22 34.04 6.76
C THR A 73 -0.08 33.64 5.32
N ASN A 74 -0.62 34.54 4.51
CA ASN A 74 -0.87 34.32 3.09
C ASN A 74 0.43 33.98 2.33
N GLN A 75 1.50 34.73 2.54
CA GLN A 75 2.80 34.45 1.92
C GLN A 75 3.34 33.06 2.30
N ARG A 76 3.14 32.62 3.54
CA ARG A 76 3.52 31.27 3.98
C ARG A 76 2.67 30.20 3.32
N PHE A 77 1.36 30.42 3.19
CA PHE A 77 0.47 29.52 2.48
C PHE A 77 0.86 29.39 1.00
N ASP A 78 1.05 30.51 0.30
CA ASP A 78 1.48 30.52 -1.11
C ASP A 78 2.83 29.81 -1.31
N ALA A 79 3.78 30.02 -0.39
CA ALA A 79 5.07 29.34 -0.44
C ALA A 79 4.93 27.82 -0.19
N MET A 80 3.99 27.42 0.66
CA MET A 80 3.71 26.01 0.93
C MET A 80 3.01 25.34 -0.25
N GLU A 81 2.06 26.02 -0.89
CA GLU A 81 1.38 25.56 -2.10
C GLU A 81 2.37 25.33 -3.24
N LYS A 82 3.25 26.31 -3.52
CA LYS A 82 4.33 26.15 -4.52
C LYS A 82 5.27 24.98 -4.22
N ARG A 83 5.57 24.71 -2.94
CA ARG A 83 6.39 23.55 -2.54
C ARG A 83 5.65 22.24 -2.76
N MET A 84 4.36 22.19 -2.46
CA MET A 84 3.54 21.01 -2.71
C MET A 84 3.43 20.72 -4.21
N ASP A 85 3.17 21.74 -5.03
CA ASP A 85 3.12 21.59 -6.49
C ASP A 85 4.46 21.08 -7.05
N ALA A 86 5.57 21.67 -6.62
CA ALA A 86 6.90 21.22 -7.04
C ALA A 86 7.20 19.77 -6.61
N MET A 87 6.78 19.38 -5.41
CA MET A 87 6.94 18.02 -4.92
C MET A 87 6.06 17.03 -5.69
N GLN A 88 4.83 17.42 -6.02
CA GLN A 88 3.90 16.62 -6.80
C GLN A 88 4.39 16.43 -8.24
N GLU A 89 4.88 17.50 -8.87
CA GLU A 89 5.48 17.43 -10.21
C GLU A 89 6.73 16.54 -10.22
N GLN A 90 7.65 16.70 -9.24
CA GLN A 90 8.82 15.82 -9.12
C GLN A 90 8.41 14.35 -8.94
N THR A 91 7.37 14.11 -8.15
CA THR A 91 6.85 12.76 -7.89
C THR A 91 6.25 12.16 -9.15
N ASN A 92 5.42 12.91 -9.87
CA ASN A 92 4.87 12.51 -11.17
C ASN A 92 5.96 12.20 -12.19
N GLN A 93 6.99 13.05 -12.30
CA GLN A 93 8.12 12.80 -13.20
C GLN A 93 8.88 11.51 -12.85
N ARG A 94 9.10 11.25 -11.55
CA ARG A 94 9.72 10.01 -11.10
C ARG A 94 8.86 8.80 -11.45
N PHE A 95 7.56 8.85 -11.17
CA PHE A 95 6.63 7.77 -11.51
C PHE A 95 6.59 7.53 -13.03
N ALA A 96 6.45 8.57 -13.84
CA ALA A 96 6.45 8.43 -15.30
C ALA A 96 7.77 7.85 -15.83
N SER A 97 8.92 8.21 -15.25
CA SER A 97 10.21 7.62 -15.63
C SER A 97 10.34 6.14 -15.21
N MET A 98 9.76 5.77 -14.08
CA MET A 98 9.74 4.39 -13.58
C MET A 98 8.82 3.53 -14.45
N GLU A 99 7.65 4.05 -14.81
CA GLU A 99 6.67 3.40 -15.68
C GLU A 99 7.27 3.11 -17.06
N ARG A 100 7.88 4.11 -17.72
CA ARG A 100 8.58 3.88 -19.00
C ARG A 100 9.66 2.80 -18.92
N ARG A 101 10.49 2.81 -17.87
CA ARG A 101 11.53 1.77 -17.68
C ARG A 101 10.93 0.39 -17.45
N MET A 102 9.77 0.31 -16.82
CA MET A 102 9.08 -0.95 -16.58
C MET A 102 8.43 -1.47 -17.85
N ASP A 103 7.77 -0.60 -18.62
CA ASP A 103 7.21 -0.93 -19.93
C ASP A 103 8.30 -1.41 -20.90
N ASP A 104 9.41 -0.68 -21.03
CA ASP A 104 10.53 -1.08 -21.90
C ASP A 104 11.08 -2.48 -21.54
N ARG A 105 11.16 -2.79 -20.24
CA ARG A 105 11.61 -4.10 -19.74
C ARG A 105 10.58 -5.18 -20.00
N MET A 106 9.30 -4.88 -19.78
CA MET A 106 8.21 -5.82 -20.02
C MET A 106 8.08 -6.13 -21.51
N ASP A 107 8.20 -5.14 -22.39
CA ASP A 107 8.19 -5.33 -23.84
C ASP A 107 9.38 -6.18 -24.30
N ALA A 108 10.58 -5.91 -23.77
CA ALA A 108 11.76 -6.72 -24.07
C ALA A 108 11.59 -8.18 -23.60
N GLN A 109 11.07 -8.38 -22.39
CA GLN A 109 10.81 -9.70 -21.84
C GLN A 109 9.70 -10.44 -22.63
N TRP A 110 8.64 -9.74 -22.99
CA TRP A 110 7.53 -10.28 -23.78
C TRP A 110 8.01 -10.73 -25.17
N ASN A 111 8.80 -9.89 -25.85
CA ASN A 111 9.39 -10.21 -27.14
C ASN A 111 10.31 -11.44 -27.05
N LEU A 112 11.15 -11.52 -26.01
CA LEU A 112 12.00 -12.69 -25.77
C LEU A 112 11.15 -13.95 -25.54
N THR A 113 10.12 -13.88 -24.69
CA THR A 113 9.22 -15.01 -24.43
C THR A 113 8.51 -15.46 -25.71
N LEU A 114 8.06 -14.53 -26.56
CA LEU A 114 7.41 -14.84 -27.83
C LEU A 114 8.39 -15.57 -28.78
N VAL A 115 9.63 -15.10 -28.90
CA VAL A 115 10.67 -15.77 -29.71
C VAL A 115 10.98 -17.16 -29.18
N MET A 116 11.09 -17.33 -27.85
CA MET A 116 11.31 -18.65 -27.25
C MET A 116 10.16 -19.61 -27.54
N ILE A 117 8.91 -19.16 -27.40
CA ILE A 117 7.72 -19.96 -27.71
C ILE A 117 7.69 -20.33 -29.20
N ALA A 118 7.91 -19.37 -30.10
CA ALA A 118 7.98 -19.60 -31.53
C ALA A 118 9.10 -20.59 -31.90
N GLY A 119 10.25 -20.51 -31.25
CA GLY A 119 11.36 -21.45 -31.39
C GLY A 119 10.98 -22.86 -30.96
N ILE A 120 10.33 -23.03 -29.81
CA ILE A 120 9.86 -24.34 -29.32
C ILE A 120 8.85 -24.95 -30.30
N PHE A 121 7.83 -24.19 -30.73
CA PHE A 121 6.86 -24.66 -31.72
C PHE A 121 7.52 -25.01 -33.05
N GLY A 122 8.47 -24.20 -33.52
CA GLY A 122 9.27 -24.48 -34.71
C GLY A 122 10.05 -25.78 -34.59
N LEU A 123 10.65 -26.05 -33.43
CA LEU A 123 11.45 -27.25 -33.16
C LEU A 123 10.57 -28.50 -33.06
N ILE A 124 9.41 -28.41 -32.40
CA ILE A 124 8.40 -29.50 -32.39
C ILE A 124 7.92 -29.78 -33.82
N GLY A 125 7.59 -28.74 -34.58
CA GLY A 125 7.20 -28.88 -35.98
C GLY A 125 8.29 -29.54 -36.82
N PHE A 126 9.55 -29.14 -36.62
CA PHE A 126 10.71 -29.71 -37.29
C PHE A 126 10.93 -31.18 -36.93
N VAL A 127 10.84 -31.57 -35.66
CA VAL A 127 10.99 -32.97 -35.22
C VAL A 127 9.88 -33.86 -35.79
N VAL A 128 8.64 -33.36 -35.83
CA VAL A 128 7.50 -34.08 -36.42
C VAL A 128 7.68 -34.24 -37.93
N TRP A 129 8.19 -33.21 -38.60
CA TRP A 129 8.54 -33.27 -40.03
C TRP A 129 9.68 -34.26 -40.29
N ASP A 130 10.79 -34.13 -39.57
CA ASP A 130 11.98 -34.99 -39.69
C ASP A 130 11.62 -36.47 -39.55
N ARG A 131 10.87 -36.83 -38.51
CA ARG A 131 10.38 -38.21 -38.32
C ARG A 131 9.58 -38.73 -39.53
N LYS A 132 8.71 -37.90 -40.12
CA LYS A 132 7.94 -38.30 -41.32
C LYS A 132 8.81 -38.41 -42.57
N THR A 133 9.87 -37.60 -42.72
CA THR A 133 10.79 -37.69 -43.86
C THR A 133 11.81 -38.82 -43.72
N ALA A 134 12.34 -39.07 -42.52
CA ALA A 134 13.37 -40.06 -42.25
C ALA A 134 12.86 -41.51 -42.31
N LEU A 135 11.56 -41.74 -42.04
CA LEU A 135 10.95 -43.08 -42.10
C LEU A 135 10.64 -43.56 -43.53
N LYS A 136 10.50 -42.67 -44.51
CA LYS A 136 10.22 -43.05 -45.92
C LYS A 136 11.24 -44.04 -46.52
N PRO A 137 12.56 -43.87 -46.35
CA PRO A 137 13.54 -44.85 -46.82
C PRO A 137 13.60 -46.12 -45.97
N LEU A 138 13.28 -46.04 -44.68
CA LEU A 138 13.24 -47.19 -43.76
C LEU A 138 12.07 -48.12 -44.11
N GLU A 139 10.90 -47.57 -44.41
CA GLU A 139 9.71 -48.31 -44.81
C GLU A 139 9.97 -49.19 -46.06
N ARG A 140 10.70 -48.66 -47.05
CA ARG A 140 11.09 -49.45 -48.24
C ARG A 140 12.07 -50.59 -47.95
N ARG A 141 12.87 -50.48 -46.90
CA ARG A 141 13.79 -51.55 -46.48
C ARG A 141 13.06 -52.61 -45.68
N PHE A 142 12.19 -52.19 -44.75
CA PHE A 142 11.33 -53.11 -44.00
C PHE A 142 10.35 -53.84 -44.90
N ALA A 143 9.78 -53.17 -45.91
CA ALA A 143 8.93 -53.81 -46.91
C ALA A 143 9.67 -54.92 -47.67
N ARG A 144 10.93 -54.69 -48.08
CA ARG A 144 11.74 -55.74 -48.73
C ARG A 144 12.10 -56.89 -47.81
N ILE A 145 12.44 -56.60 -46.54
CA ILE A 145 12.74 -57.65 -45.56
C ILE A 145 11.49 -58.48 -45.24
N ALA A 146 10.32 -57.83 -45.15
CA ALA A 146 9.06 -58.51 -44.95
C ALA A 146 8.70 -59.40 -46.15
N ASP A 147 8.86 -58.88 -47.37
CA ASP A 147 8.58 -59.60 -48.62
C ASP A 147 9.55 -60.78 -48.84
N ASP A 148 10.84 -60.63 -48.54
CA ASP A 148 11.81 -61.74 -48.60
C ASP A 148 11.51 -62.80 -47.52
N LEU A 149 11.07 -62.40 -46.33
CA LEU A 149 10.69 -63.32 -45.26
C LEU A 149 9.39 -64.05 -45.59
N GLU A 150 8.41 -63.35 -46.15
CA GLU A 150 7.14 -63.91 -46.62
C GLU A 150 7.39 -64.89 -47.76
N ARG A 151 8.25 -64.56 -48.72
CA ARG A 151 8.66 -65.48 -49.79
C ARG A 151 9.40 -66.72 -49.30
N ASP A 152 10.22 -66.60 -48.25
CA ASP A 152 10.91 -67.74 -47.62
C ASP A 152 9.99 -68.55 -46.68
N LEU A 153 8.86 -67.99 -46.22
CA LEU A 153 7.83 -68.65 -45.43
C LEU A 153 6.72 -69.29 -46.29
N GLU A 154 6.36 -68.68 -47.42
CA GLU A 154 5.30 -69.16 -48.30
C GLU A 154 5.73 -70.48 -48.96
N ILE A 155 4.87 -71.46 -48.71
CA ILE A 155 5.13 -72.89 -48.89
C ILE A 155 4.87 -73.24 -50.35
N GLU A 156 5.89 -73.12 -51.20
CA GLU A 156 5.88 -73.74 -52.53
C GLU A 156 7.18 -74.51 -52.80
N SER A 157 7.73 -75.14 -51.76
CA SER A 157 8.85 -76.08 -51.89
C SER A 157 8.48 -77.46 -51.34
N PRO A 158 8.70 -78.55 -52.09
CA PRO A 158 8.39 -79.92 -51.67
C PRO A 158 9.11 -80.42 -50.40
N GLY A 159 10.03 -79.63 -49.82
CA GLY A 159 10.86 -79.99 -48.67
C GLY A 159 10.58 -79.25 -47.35
N GLY A 160 9.53 -78.43 -47.26
CA GLY A 160 9.15 -77.70 -46.04
C GLY A 160 10.01 -76.47 -45.73
N SER A 161 9.42 -75.50 -45.00
CA SER A 161 10.00 -74.18 -44.70
C SER A 161 11.40 -74.29 -44.08
N ARG A 162 12.30 -73.35 -44.41
CA ARG A 162 13.66 -73.27 -43.83
C ARG A 162 13.60 -73.17 -42.30
N LEU A 163 12.60 -72.48 -41.76
CA LEU A 163 12.35 -72.44 -40.32
C LEU A 163 11.96 -73.81 -39.78
N THR A 164 11.12 -74.55 -40.50
CA THR A 164 10.76 -75.92 -40.13
C THR A 164 11.98 -76.84 -40.13
N ARG A 165 12.89 -76.70 -41.10
CA ARG A 165 14.16 -77.45 -41.14
C ARG A 165 15.13 -77.06 -40.04
N LEU A 166 15.23 -75.78 -39.71
CA LEU A 166 16.06 -75.31 -38.60
C LEU A 166 15.50 -75.77 -37.24
N ILE A 167 14.18 -75.76 -37.07
CA ILE A 167 13.52 -76.29 -35.87
C ILE A 167 13.69 -77.81 -35.79
N ALA A 168 13.55 -78.53 -36.91
CA ALA A 168 13.74 -79.97 -36.95
C ALA A 168 15.20 -80.35 -36.64
N ALA A 169 16.18 -79.67 -37.26
CA ALA A 169 17.60 -79.87 -36.98
C ALA A 169 17.95 -79.52 -35.53
N ALA A 170 17.45 -78.40 -35.00
CA ALA A 170 17.66 -78.04 -33.60
C ALA A 170 17.06 -79.08 -32.65
N ARG A 171 15.91 -79.67 -33.00
CA ARG A 171 15.25 -80.72 -32.20
C ARG A 171 16.00 -82.06 -32.26
N GLU A 172 16.65 -82.37 -33.38
CA GLU A 172 17.41 -83.61 -33.57
C GLU A 172 18.76 -83.59 -32.85
N PHE A 173 19.42 -82.42 -32.76
CA PHE A 173 20.68 -82.25 -32.01
C PHE A 173 20.50 -81.94 -30.51
N ALA A 174 19.27 -81.66 -30.05
CA ALA A 174 18.98 -81.36 -28.66
C ALA A 174 19.16 -82.52 -27.63
N PRO A 175 18.97 -83.81 -27.97
CA PRO A 175 19.12 -84.89 -26.99
C PRO A 175 20.57 -85.23 -26.64
N ASP A 176 21.51 -85.06 -27.58
CA ASP A 176 22.86 -85.66 -27.48
C ASP A 176 23.94 -84.74 -26.91
N ASP A 177 23.71 -83.42 -26.81
CA ASP A 177 24.70 -82.48 -26.28
C ASP A 177 24.12 -81.53 -25.21
N PRO A 178 24.38 -81.79 -23.91
CA PRO A 178 23.91 -80.93 -22.82
C PRO A 178 24.47 -79.50 -22.90
N ARG A 179 25.56 -79.25 -23.63
CA ARG A 179 26.13 -77.91 -23.81
C ARG A 179 25.33 -77.07 -24.80
N LEU A 180 24.71 -77.68 -25.81
CA LEU A 180 23.85 -77.00 -26.77
C LEU A 180 22.52 -76.58 -26.12
N ALA A 181 21.95 -77.44 -25.28
CA ALA A 181 20.77 -77.10 -24.48
C ALA A 181 21.08 -75.92 -23.54
N GLU A 182 22.23 -75.93 -22.87
CA GLU A 182 22.66 -74.81 -22.02
C GLU A 182 22.87 -73.53 -22.84
N HIS A 183 23.47 -73.60 -24.02
CA HIS A 183 23.70 -72.41 -24.86
C HIS A 183 22.41 -71.85 -25.46
N ILE A 184 21.47 -72.69 -25.87
CA ILE A 184 20.14 -72.26 -26.36
C ILE A 184 19.34 -71.66 -25.21
N MET A 185 19.33 -72.30 -24.04
CA MET A 185 18.65 -71.80 -22.85
C MET A 185 19.26 -70.47 -22.38
N LYS A 186 20.59 -70.34 -22.39
CA LYS A 186 21.31 -69.11 -22.02
C LYS A 186 21.20 -68.00 -23.07
N ALA A 187 20.94 -68.34 -24.33
CA ALA A 187 20.63 -67.38 -25.39
C ALA A 187 19.18 -66.90 -25.29
N LEU A 188 18.24 -67.81 -24.99
CA LEU A 188 16.84 -67.49 -24.71
C LEU A 188 16.70 -66.68 -23.42
N GLU A 189 17.46 -67.00 -22.37
CA GLU A 189 17.48 -66.26 -21.10
C GLU A 189 18.07 -64.86 -21.29
N ARG A 190 19.14 -64.71 -22.07
CA ARG A 190 19.66 -63.39 -22.45
C ARG A 190 18.64 -62.56 -23.23
N HIS A 191 17.88 -63.19 -24.12
CA HIS A 191 16.86 -62.48 -24.89
C HIS A 191 15.56 -62.24 -24.13
N SER A 192 15.17 -63.12 -23.19
CA SER A 192 14.00 -62.93 -22.32
C SER A 192 14.27 -61.89 -21.23
N LEU A 193 15.46 -61.85 -20.65
CA LEU A 193 15.91 -60.78 -19.73
C LEU A 193 16.05 -59.43 -20.43
N SER A 194 16.23 -59.41 -21.76
CA SER A 194 16.20 -58.18 -22.56
C SER A 194 14.77 -57.71 -22.87
N GLN A 195 13.75 -58.53 -22.60
CA GLN A 195 12.33 -58.19 -22.81
C GLN A 195 11.57 -57.86 -21.52
N GLU A 196 12.16 -58.04 -20.33
CA GLU A 196 11.58 -57.47 -19.10
C GLU A 196 11.92 -55.98 -19.00
N LEU A 197 11.06 -55.17 -19.61
CA LEU A 197 11.02 -53.72 -19.44
C LEU A 197 11.04 -53.33 -17.95
N PRO A 198 11.73 -52.23 -17.56
CA PRO A 198 11.54 -51.65 -16.25
C PRO A 198 10.10 -51.17 -16.11
N LYS A 199 9.37 -51.75 -15.15
CA LYS A 199 8.13 -51.20 -14.63
C LYS A 199 8.42 -49.79 -14.15
N ARG A 200 7.72 -48.83 -14.76
CA ARG A 200 7.51 -47.47 -14.25
C ARG A 200 7.08 -47.54 -12.78
N ALA A 201 7.83 -46.86 -11.93
CA ALA A 201 7.35 -46.17 -10.74
C ALA A 201 8.22 -44.91 -10.58
#